data_AF-A0A432J6G5-F1
#
_entry.id   AF-A0A432J6G5-F1
#
_cell.length_a   1.000
_cell.length_b   1.000
_cell.length_c   1.000
_cell.angle_alpha   90.00
_cell.angle_beta   90.00
_cell.angle_gamma   90.00
#
_symmetry.space_group_name_H-M   'P 1'
#
loop_
_entity.id
_entity.type
_entity.pdbx_description
1 polymer ?
#
loop_
_entity_poly.entity_id
_entity_poly.type
_entity_poly.pdbx_seq_one_letter_code
_entity_poly.pdbx_strand_id
1 'polypeptide(L)'
;MSDLDSEFLQQQDRKLSAQYGEDSPAARQFDRARRKVLLHDIMAFLRGYRNTLLDFGPLNEALAKGQPADLGMQDVPLEAIRGSVDRYREFDSAFLPKHEGLRDRWQRVEAARRYGLPMRPVDLYKLGDVYFVKDGHHRVSVARLHGDKTIHANVVELTSRVPLKPGLKPEELPEIKAYGDFLRVTQADEILPGVDLRLSEPKYYARLLRHIALFRYLNREPGEEPRTWPEAVHAWFDQLYRPICELIRDSGVMAHFPKRTRTDLYLWITTHFRQINKHLPTPEEMSEVADNLKDIYLAPFWNG
;
A
#
# COMPACT_ATOMS: atom_id res chain seq x y z
N MET A 1 -32.11 44.68 -39.44
CA MET A 1 -30.86 44.29 -38.76
C MET A 1 -31.08 43.79 -37.31
N SER A 2 -32.33 43.55 -36.86
CA SER A 2 -32.64 43.08 -35.50
C SER A 2 -32.91 41.56 -35.42
N ASP A 3 -33.45 40.97 -36.47
CA ASP A 3 -33.91 39.57 -36.45
C ASP A 3 -32.80 38.55 -36.76
N LEU A 4 -31.83 38.93 -37.60
CA LEU A 4 -30.69 38.08 -37.97
C LEU A 4 -29.72 37.83 -36.79
N ASP A 5 -29.51 38.84 -35.94
CA ASP A 5 -28.69 38.69 -34.73
C ASP A 5 -29.42 37.86 -33.65
N SER A 6 -30.75 37.92 -33.61
CA SER A 6 -31.57 37.15 -32.66
C SER A 6 -31.63 35.66 -33.02
N GLU A 7 -31.77 35.32 -34.31
CA GLU A 7 -31.67 33.93 -34.78
C GLU A 7 -30.27 33.36 -34.60
N PHE A 8 -29.22 34.15 -34.87
CA PHE A 8 -27.84 33.73 -34.67
C PHE A 8 -27.56 33.42 -33.19
N LEU A 9 -27.98 34.31 -32.27
CA LEU A 9 -27.86 34.09 -30.83
C LEU A 9 -28.67 32.89 -30.36
N GLN A 10 -29.91 32.70 -30.80
CA GLN A 10 -30.71 31.51 -30.47
C GLN A 10 -30.09 30.21 -31.00
N GLN A 11 -29.45 30.25 -32.17
CA GLN A 11 -28.79 29.09 -32.75
C GLN A 11 -27.47 28.77 -32.02
N GLN A 12 -26.76 29.78 -31.55
CA GLN A 12 -25.59 29.64 -30.67
C GLN A 12 -25.99 29.10 -29.28
N ASP A 13 -27.08 29.62 -28.71
CA ASP A 13 -27.58 29.24 -27.39
C ASP A 13 -28.21 27.83 -27.39
N ARG A 14 -28.86 27.44 -28.49
CA ARG A 14 -29.25 26.04 -28.73
C ARG A 14 -28.05 25.11 -28.91
N LYS A 15 -26.97 25.56 -29.56
CA LYS A 15 -25.73 24.77 -29.66
C LYS A 15 -25.07 24.62 -28.29
N LEU A 16 -25.00 25.68 -27.48
CA LEU A 16 -24.47 25.63 -26.11
C LEU A 16 -25.35 24.78 -25.17
N SER A 17 -26.68 24.89 -25.28
CA SER A 17 -27.64 24.10 -24.52
C SER A 17 -27.66 22.62 -24.95
N ALA A 18 -27.47 22.32 -26.23
CA ALA A 18 -27.24 20.95 -26.71
C ALA A 18 -25.87 20.40 -26.27
N GLN A 19 -24.89 21.29 -26.01
CA GLN A 19 -23.52 20.97 -25.61
C GLN A 19 -23.38 20.74 -24.09
N TYR A 20 -24.20 21.40 -23.26
CA TYR A 20 -24.11 21.36 -21.79
C TYR A 20 -25.44 21.16 -21.03
N GLY A 21 -26.56 20.95 -21.72
CA GLY A 21 -27.86 20.66 -21.10
C GLY A 21 -27.95 19.25 -20.51
N GLU A 22 -28.98 19.03 -19.69
CA GLU A 22 -29.26 17.74 -19.03
C GLU A 22 -29.40 16.57 -20.02
N ASP A 23 -29.83 16.84 -21.26
CA ASP A 23 -29.96 15.86 -22.35
C ASP A 23 -28.79 15.88 -23.36
N SER A 24 -27.66 16.51 -23.02
CA SER A 24 -26.50 16.52 -23.91
C SER A 24 -25.96 15.09 -24.14
N PRO A 25 -25.27 14.83 -25.27
CA PRO A 25 -24.63 13.54 -25.47
C PRO A 25 -23.57 13.19 -24.41
N ALA A 26 -22.96 14.20 -23.78
CA ALA A 26 -22.05 14.02 -22.66
C ALA A 26 -22.80 13.62 -21.38
N ALA A 27 -23.98 14.18 -21.13
CA ALA A 27 -24.84 13.80 -20.02
C ALA A 27 -25.28 12.34 -20.08
N ARG A 28 -25.75 11.88 -21.26
CA ARG A 28 -26.09 10.47 -21.46
C ARG A 28 -24.93 9.50 -21.18
N GLN A 29 -23.71 9.91 -21.51
CA GLN A 29 -22.51 9.10 -21.24
C GLN A 29 -22.17 9.08 -19.75
N PHE A 30 -22.35 10.20 -19.04
CA PHE A 30 -22.22 10.23 -17.58
C PHE A 30 -23.23 9.28 -16.92
N ASP A 31 -24.50 9.33 -17.32
CA ASP A 31 -25.54 8.45 -16.75
C ASP A 31 -25.26 6.97 -17.06
N ARG A 32 -24.71 6.69 -18.25
CA ARG A 32 -24.23 5.35 -18.60
C ARG A 32 -23.08 4.91 -17.70
N ALA A 33 -22.12 5.79 -17.41
CA ALA A 33 -21.03 5.50 -16.48
C ALA A 33 -21.55 5.24 -15.06
N ARG A 34 -22.48 6.05 -14.56
CA ARG A 34 -23.14 5.87 -13.25
C ARG A 34 -23.87 4.54 -13.13
N ARG A 35 -24.60 4.13 -14.17
CA ARG A 35 -25.27 2.82 -14.21
C ARG A 35 -24.28 1.65 -14.16
N LYS A 36 -23.13 1.77 -14.82
CA LYS A 36 -22.04 0.77 -14.71
C LYS A 36 -21.48 0.70 -13.30
N VAL A 37 -21.25 1.84 -12.63
CA VAL A 37 -20.79 1.88 -11.23
C VAL A 37 -21.77 1.14 -10.33
N LEU A 38 -23.07 1.34 -10.49
CA LEU A 38 -24.09 0.63 -9.70
C LEU A 38 -23.96 -0.90 -9.88
N LEU A 39 -23.80 -1.37 -11.11
CA LEU A 39 -23.58 -2.80 -11.37
C LEU A 39 -22.28 -3.29 -10.72
N HIS A 40 -21.20 -2.52 -10.80
CA HIS A 40 -19.94 -2.86 -10.14
C HIS A 40 -20.07 -2.90 -8.61
N ASP A 41 -20.80 -1.95 -8.00
CA ASP A 41 -21.04 -1.93 -6.56
C ASP A 41 -21.87 -3.14 -6.10
N ILE A 42 -22.89 -3.55 -6.87
CA ILE A 42 -23.66 -4.78 -6.59
C ILE A 42 -22.75 -6.01 -6.69
N MET A 43 -21.94 -6.12 -7.75
CA MET A 43 -20.99 -7.23 -7.90
C MET A 43 -19.96 -7.27 -6.78
N ALA A 44 -19.46 -6.11 -6.37
CA ALA A 44 -18.49 -5.97 -5.31
C ALA A 44 -19.07 -6.37 -3.95
N PHE A 45 -20.31 -5.99 -3.67
CA PHE A 45 -21.04 -6.42 -2.49
C PHE A 45 -21.20 -7.95 -2.45
N LEU A 46 -21.66 -8.56 -3.55
CA LEU A 46 -21.84 -10.02 -3.63
C LEU A 46 -20.54 -10.81 -3.50
N ARG A 47 -19.42 -10.25 -3.99
CA ARG A 47 -18.10 -10.89 -3.95
C ARG A 47 -17.25 -10.48 -2.74
N GLY A 48 -17.73 -9.57 -1.90
CA GLY A 48 -17.05 -9.15 -0.67
C GLY A 48 -15.76 -8.35 -0.88
N TYR A 49 -15.62 -7.58 -1.98
CA TYR A 49 -14.46 -6.69 -2.20
C TYR A 49 -14.87 -5.22 -2.27
N ARG A 50 -13.90 -4.31 -2.14
CA ARG A 50 -14.15 -2.86 -2.22
C ARG A 50 -14.09 -2.37 -3.67
N ASN A 51 -15.16 -1.72 -4.13
CA ASN A 51 -15.20 -1.07 -5.44
C ASN A 51 -14.72 0.39 -5.37
N THR A 52 -13.43 0.56 -5.07
CA THR A 52 -12.73 1.84 -5.00
C THR A 52 -11.37 1.73 -5.66
N LEU A 53 -10.76 2.88 -5.97
CA LEU A 53 -9.36 2.91 -6.39
C LEU A 53 -8.42 2.53 -5.23
N LEU A 54 -7.17 2.20 -5.55
CA LEU A 54 -6.11 2.10 -4.54
C LEU A 54 -5.85 3.47 -3.91
N ASP A 55 -5.85 3.52 -2.58
CA ASP A 55 -5.47 4.69 -1.81
C ASP A 55 -3.94 4.77 -1.72
N PHE A 56 -3.37 5.90 -2.13
CA PHE A 56 -1.93 6.14 -2.03
C PHE A 56 -1.47 6.37 -0.58
N GLY A 57 -2.34 6.87 0.30
CA GLY A 57 -1.99 7.23 1.68
C GLY A 57 -1.27 6.12 2.46
N PRO A 58 -1.82 4.89 2.53
CA PRO A 58 -1.15 3.75 3.16
C PRO A 58 0.20 3.38 2.53
N LEU A 59 0.39 3.63 1.23
CA LEU A 59 1.64 3.33 0.51
C LEU A 59 2.73 4.36 0.77
N ASN A 60 2.36 5.57 1.23
CA ASN A 60 3.32 6.61 1.58
C ASN A 60 4.31 6.16 2.67
N GLU A 61 3.85 5.36 3.63
CA GLU A 61 4.71 4.78 4.67
C GLU A 61 5.67 3.71 4.15
N ALA A 62 5.35 3.12 2.99
CA ALA A 62 6.18 2.14 2.31
C ALA A 62 7.15 2.78 1.32
N LEU A 63 7.30 4.11 1.30
CA LEU A 63 8.26 4.78 0.43
C LEU A 63 9.69 4.67 0.95
N ALA A 64 10.63 4.44 0.03
CA ALA A 64 12.06 4.47 0.32
C ALA A 64 12.54 5.90 0.49
N LYS A 65 13.67 6.06 1.21
CA LYS A 65 14.37 7.34 1.25
C LYS A 65 15.00 7.57 -0.12
N GLY A 66 14.46 8.52 -0.87
CA GLY A 66 14.93 8.86 -2.20
C GLY A 66 14.24 10.13 -2.69
N GLN A 67 14.88 10.82 -3.64
CA GLN A 67 14.21 11.92 -4.31
C GLN A 67 13.24 11.36 -5.35
N PRO A 68 12.01 11.91 -5.45
CA PRO A 68 11.13 11.62 -6.57
C PRO A 68 11.85 11.89 -7.90
N ALA A 69 11.80 10.94 -8.82
CA ALA A 69 12.40 11.09 -10.15
C ALA A 69 11.34 11.58 -11.14
N ASP A 70 11.53 12.76 -11.72
CA ASP A 70 10.66 13.24 -12.79
C ASP A 70 11.01 12.50 -14.09
N LEU A 71 10.09 11.68 -14.58
CA LEU A 71 10.24 10.93 -15.83
C LEU A 71 9.65 11.68 -17.04
N GLY A 72 9.12 12.89 -16.84
CA GLY A 72 8.54 13.72 -17.87
C GLY A 72 7.24 13.17 -18.46
N MET A 73 6.93 13.62 -19.68
CA MET A 73 5.71 13.25 -20.39
C MET A 73 5.84 11.90 -21.08
N GLN A 74 4.87 11.01 -20.87
CA GLN A 74 4.86 9.65 -21.42
C GLN A 74 3.45 9.19 -21.77
N ASP A 75 3.36 8.22 -22.68
CA ASP A 75 2.13 7.46 -22.92
C ASP A 75 2.02 6.30 -21.93
N VAL A 76 1.10 6.42 -20.97
CA VAL A 76 0.94 5.45 -19.89
C VAL A 76 -0.23 4.51 -20.20
N PRO A 77 -0.05 3.18 -20.12
CA PRO A 77 -1.14 2.22 -20.24
C PRO A 77 -2.21 2.49 -19.18
N LEU A 78 -3.45 2.65 -19.63
CA LEU A 78 -4.57 2.94 -18.72
C LEU A 78 -4.79 1.83 -17.69
N GLU A 79 -4.44 0.58 -18.01
CA GLU A 79 -4.53 -0.58 -17.11
C GLU A 79 -3.51 -0.56 -15.95
N ALA A 80 -2.39 0.15 -16.13
CA ALA A 80 -1.37 0.33 -15.10
C ALA A 80 -1.77 1.41 -14.09
N ILE A 81 -2.73 2.27 -14.44
CA ILE A 81 -3.32 3.27 -13.53
C ILE A 81 -4.35 2.58 -12.62
N ARG A 82 -4.01 2.41 -11.35
CA ARG A 82 -4.85 1.63 -10.40
C ARG A 82 -5.31 2.43 -9.18
N GLY A 83 -4.65 3.55 -8.91
CA GLY A 83 -4.88 4.29 -7.67
C GLY A 83 -5.07 5.78 -7.85
N SER A 84 -5.31 6.44 -6.73
CA SER A 84 -5.47 7.88 -6.63
C SER A 84 -4.73 8.38 -5.39
N VAL A 85 -4.14 9.57 -5.50
CA VAL A 85 -3.47 10.22 -4.37
C VAL A 85 -4.47 10.71 -3.33
N ASP A 86 -5.63 11.21 -3.76
CA ASP A 86 -6.60 11.91 -2.91
C ASP A 86 -8.06 11.48 -3.14
N ARG A 87 -8.44 11.24 -4.39
CA ARG A 87 -9.84 11.00 -4.80
C ARG A 87 -10.23 9.52 -4.96
N TYR A 88 -9.64 8.63 -4.16
CA TYR A 88 -9.80 7.18 -4.33
C TYR A 88 -11.23 6.65 -4.07
N ARG A 89 -12.06 7.41 -3.33
CA ARG A 89 -13.48 7.08 -3.04
C ARG A 89 -14.47 7.70 -4.02
N GLU A 90 -14.07 8.72 -4.76
CA GLU A 90 -14.95 9.43 -5.71
C GLU A 90 -15.17 8.63 -7.01
N PHE A 91 -14.27 7.70 -7.29
CA PHE A 91 -14.30 6.85 -8.46
C PHE A 91 -14.29 5.37 -8.06
N ASP A 92 -14.90 4.53 -8.89
CA ASP A 92 -14.85 3.09 -8.70
C ASP A 92 -13.51 2.49 -9.18
N SER A 93 -13.32 1.19 -9.02
CA SER A 93 -12.09 0.50 -9.45
C SER A 93 -11.79 0.60 -10.96
N ALA A 94 -12.81 0.93 -11.76
CA ALA A 94 -12.71 1.17 -13.19
C ALA A 94 -12.51 2.65 -13.56
N PHE A 95 -12.32 3.54 -12.57
CA PHE A 95 -12.29 5.01 -12.71
C PHE A 95 -13.61 5.64 -13.17
N LEU A 96 -14.76 5.01 -12.94
CA LEU A 96 -16.07 5.62 -13.24
C LEU A 96 -16.59 6.45 -12.05
N PRO A 97 -17.25 7.59 -12.30
CA PRO A 97 -17.67 8.52 -11.25
C PRO A 97 -18.75 7.95 -10.33
N LYS A 98 -18.54 7.99 -9.00
CA LYS A 98 -19.47 7.41 -8.01
C LYS A 98 -20.56 8.36 -7.50
N HIS A 99 -20.46 9.65 -7.76
CA HIS A 99 -21.41 10.63 -7.24
C HIS A 99 -21.75 11.71 -8.27
N GLU A 100 -22.90 12.34 -8.06
CA GLU A 100 -23.49 13.32 -8.99
C GLU A 100 -22.68 14.61 -9.10
N GLY A 101 -22.03 15.04 -8.00
CA GLY A 101 -21.19 16.25 -7.99
C GLY A 101 -19.99 16.22 -8.94
N LEU A 102 -19.73 15.09 -9.59
CA LEU A 102 -18.69 14.94 -10.63
C LEU A 102 -19.19 15.27 -12.04
N ARG A 103 -20.51 15.42 -12.23
CA ARG A 103 -21.17 15.54 -13.54
C ARG A 103 -20.58 16.64 -14.40
N ASP A 104 -20.61 17.88 -13.94
CA ASP A 104 -20.26 19.04 -14.77
C ASP A 104 -18.83 18.97 -15.30
N ARG A 105 -17.86 18.68 -14.42
CA ARG A 105 -16.45 18.55 -14.81
C ARG A 105 -16.25 17.36 -15.74
N TRP A 106 -16.92 16.23 -15.46
CA TRP A 106 -16.82 15.03 -16.29
C TRP A 106 -17.39 15.26 -17.69
N GLN A 107 -18.57 15.89 -17.80
CA GLN A 107 -19.21 16.20 -19.08
C GLN A 107 -18.38 17.18 -19.91
N ARG A 108 -17.73 18.18 -19.30
CA ARG A 108 -16.80 19.08 -20.01
C ARG A 108 -15.64 18.31 -20.63
N VAL A 109 -15.08 17.33 -19.92
CA VAL A 109 -13.99 16.49 -20.44
C VAL A 109 -14.49 15.57 -21.56
N GLU A 110 -15.65 14.95 -21.40
CA GLU A 110 -16.28 14.13 -22.45
C GLU A 110 -16.58 14.94 -23.72
N ALA A 111 -17.10 16.16 -23.57
CA ALA A 111 -17.34 17.07 -24.67
C ALA A 111 -16.02 17.47 -25.35
N ALA A 112 -15.01 17.88 -24.57
CA ALA A 112 -13.70 18.24 -25.10
C ALA A 112 -13.09 17.12 -25.94
N ARG A 113 -13.12 15.88 -25.43
CA ARG A 113 -12.69 14.70 -26.17
C ARG A 113 -13.46 14.51 -27.47
N ARG A 114 -14.80 14.53 -27.39
CA ARG A 114 -15.68 14.28 -28.54
C ARG A 114 -15.42 15.23 -29.71
N TYR A 115 -15.11 16.48 -29.41
CA TYR A 115 -14.82 17.51 -30.41
C TYR A 115 -13.34 17.64 -30.74
N GLY A 116 -12.48 16.73 -30.24
CA GLY A 116 -11.04 16.75 -30.53
C GLY A 116 -10.32 17.98 -29.97
N LEU A 117 -10.85 18.59 -28.89
CA LEU A 117 -10.21 19.73 -28.26
C LEU A 117 -8.93 19.28 -27.54
N PRO A 118 -7.85 20.08 -27.58
CA PRO A 118 -6.62 19.75 -26.87
C PRO A 118 -6.88 19.67 -25.36
N MET A 119 -6.39 18.59 -24.74
CA MET A 119 -6.49 18.36 -23.30
C MET A 119 -5.10 18.32 -22.69
N ARG A 120 -4.95 18.85 -21.48
CA ARG A 120 -3.71 18.73 -20.72
C ARG A 120 -3.45 17.25 -20.37
N PRO A 121 -2.17 16.83 -20.31
CA PRO A 121 -1.82 15.52 -19.78
C PRO A 121 -2.35 15.33 -18.34
N VAL A 122 -2.42 14.08 -17.91
CA VAL A 122 -2.70 13.74 -16.50
C VAL A 122 -1.41 13.74 -15.69
N ASP A 123 -1.48 13.98 -14.39
CA ASP A 123 -0.31 13.91 -13.52
C ASP A 123 -0.36 12.62 -12.72
N LEU A 124 0.68 11.79 -12.82
CA LEU A 124 0.74 10.47 -12.19
C LEU A 124 1.96 10.34 -11.29
N TYR A 125 1.76 9.65 -10.17
CA TYR A 125 2.85 9.02 -9.43
C TYR A 125 2.99 7.56 -9.85
N LYS A 126 4.21 7.12 -10.12
CA LYS A 126 4.56 5.73 -10.39
C LYS A 126 5.22 5.14 -9.15
N LEU A 127 4.77 3.96 -8.72
CA LEU A 127 5.36 3.21 -7.61
C LEU A 127 5.46 1.74 -8.01
N GLY A 128 6.68 1.28 -8.31
CA GLY A 128 6.88 0.00 -9.02
C GLY A 128 6.18 0.05 -10.38
N ASP A 129 5.34 -0.95 -10.68
CA ASP A 129 4.59 -1.04 -11.93
C ASP A 129 3.18 -0.40 -11.87
N VAL A 130 2.86 0.28 -10.76
CA VAL A 130 1.52 0.79 -10.50
C VAL A 130 1.51 2.32 -10.52
N TYR A 131 0.50 2.89 -11.18
CA TYR A 131 0.32 4.34 -11.30
C TYR A 131 -0.86 4.85 -10.47
N PHE A 132 -0.67 6.02 -9.89
CA PHE A 132 -1.61 6.72 -9.02
C PHE A 132 -1.90 8.10 -9.58
N VAL A 133 -3.18 8.42 -9.79
CA VAL A 133 -3.57 9.72 -10.33
C VAL A 133 -3.42 10.78 -9.26
N LYS A 134 -2.58 11.78 -9.54
CA LYS A 134 -2.46 13.02 -8.77
C LYS A 134 -3.42 14.09 -9.30
N ASP A 135 -3.49 14.27 -10.63
CA ASP A 135 -4.49 15.13 -11.29
C ASP A 135 -5.02 14.46 -12.56
N GLY A 136 -6.28 14.76 -12.90
CA GLY A 136 -6.87 14.36 -14.17
C GLY A 136 -7.77 13.13 -14.10
N HIS A 137 -8.35 12.79 -12.95
CA HIS A 137 -9.23 11.64 -12.77
C HIS A 137 -10.37 11.58 -13.78
N HIS A 138 -10.99 12.72 -14.11
CA HIS A 138 -12.06 12.78 -15.12
C HIS A 138 -11.54 12.43 -16.52
N ARG A 139 -10.29 12.80 -16.87
CA ARG A 139 -9.65 12.47 -18.16
C ARG A 139 -9.36 10.98 -18.24
N VAL A 140 -8.83 10.38 -17.17
CA VAL A 140 -8.64 8.92 -17.06
C VAL A 140 -9.99 8.19 -17.18
N SER A 141 -11.02 8.67 -16.48
CA SER A 141 -12.38 8.13 -16.49
C SER A 141 -12.96 8.09 -17.91
N VAL A 142 -12.93 9.24 -18.60
CA VAL A 142 -13.44 9.38 -19.97
C VAL A 142 -12.63 8.52 -20.94
N ALA A 143 -11.30 8.53 -20.87
CA ALA A 143 -10.45 7.71 -21.73
C ALA A 143 -10.77 6.21 -21.58
N ARG A 144 -10.93 5.72 -20.35
CA ARG A 144 -11.35 4.34 -20.08
C ARG A 144 -12.77 4.04 -20.57
N LEU A 145 -13.71 4.97 -20.44
CA LEU A 145 -15.08 4.78 -20.92
C LEU A 145 -15.11 4.53 -22.44
N HIS A 146 -14.24 5.22 -23.18
CA HIS A 146 -14.10 5.08 -24.63
C HIS A 146 -13.20 3.91 -25.06
N GLY A 147 -12.58 3.21 -24.12
CA GLY A 147 -11.77 2.01 -24.41
C GLY A 147 -10.36 2.30 -24.91
N ASP A 148 -9.84 3.50 -24.65
CA ASP A 148 -8.45 3.84 -24.95
C ASP A 148 -7.49 2.86 -24.27
N LYS A 149 -6.30 2.71 -24.86
CA LYS A 149 -5.24 1.86 -24.30
C LYS A 149 -4.24 2.64 -23.47
N THR A 150 -3.95 3.87 -23.87
CA THR A 150 -2.96 4.74 -23.24
C THR A 150 -3.52 6.14 -22.99
N ILE A 151 -2.83 6.91 -22.15
CA ILE A 151 -3.11 8.32 -21.91
C ILE A 151 -1.80 9.09 -21.74
N HIS A 152 -1.73 10.30 -22.30
CA HIS A 152 -0.60 11.21 -22.08
C HIS A 152 -0.55 11.67 -20.62
N ALA A 153 0.60 11.45 -19.97
CA ALA A 153 0.78 11.75 -18.56
C ALA A 153 2.16 12.35 -18.26
N ASN A 154 2.23 13.30 -17.33
CA ASN A 154 3.48 13.65 -16.65
C ASN A 154 3.67 12.65 -15.50
N VAL A 155 4.82 11.97 -15.46
CA VAL A 155 5.06 10.87 -14.52
C VAL A 155 6.19 11.23 -13.57
N VAL A 156 5.91 11.17 -12.27
CA VAL A 156 6.93 11.21 -11.22
C VAL A 156 7.05 9.83 -10.59
N GLU A 157 8.24 9.23 -10.65
CA GLU A 157 8.53 7.93 -10.07
C GLU A 157 8.97 8.06 -8.61
N LEU A 158 8.33 7.26 -7.78
CA LEU A 158 8.60 7.11 -6.36
C LEU A 158 9.16 5.71 -6.12
N THR A 159 10.12 5.61 -5.19
CA THR A 159 10.73 4.32 -4.83
C THR A 159 10.01 3.73 -3.63
N SER A 160 9.67 2.44 -3.67
CA SER A 160 9.08 1.72 -2.53
C SER A 160 10.12 0.87 -1.80
N ARG A 161 10.03 0.80 -0.47
CA ARG A 161 10.73 -0.19 0.37
C ARG A 161 10.09 -1.58 0.28
N VAL A 162 8.82 -1.63 -0.13
CA VAL A 162 8.04 -2.87 -0.18
C VAL A 162 7.81 -3.26 -1.63
N PRO A 163 8.12 -4.49 -2.05
CA PRO A 163 7.78 -4.96 -3.38
C PRO A 163 6.26 -4.91 -3.61
N LEU A 164 5.82 -4.13 -4.60
CA LEU A 164 4.43 -4.06 -5.00
C LEU A 164 4.18 -4.99 -6.19
N LYS A 165 3.03 -5.66 -6.20
CA LYS A 165 2.61 -6.51 -7.31
C LYS A 165 1.73 -5.70 -8.28
N PRO A 166 1.81 -5.93 -9.61
CA PRO A 166 0.96 -5.24 -10.60
C PRO A 166 -0.56 -5.41 -10.41
N GLY A 167 -0.98 -6.44 -9.67
CA GLY A 167 -2.38 -6.75 -9.36
C GLY A 167 -2.82 -6.37 -7.94
N LEU A 168 -2.12 -5.43 -7.29
CA LEU A 168 -2.38 -5.03 -5.92
C LEU A 168 -3.85 -4.65 -5.69
N LYS A 169 -4.47 -5.21 -4.66
CA LYS A 169 -5.85 -4.93 -4.28
C LYS A 169 -5.94 -3.97 -3.08
N PRO A 170 -7.04 -3.20 -2.94
CA PRO A 170 -7.23 -2.30 -1.80
C PRO A 170 -7.15 -3.01 -0.44
N GLU A 171 -7.55 -4.28 -0.37
CA GLU A 171 -7.54 -5.07 0.86
C GLU A 171 -6.13 -5.44 1.34
N GLU A 172 -5.12 -5.40 0.45
CA GLU A 172 -3.71 -5.70 0.77
C GLU A 172 -2.95 -4.45 1.28
N LEU A 173 -3.53 -3.25 1.13
CA LEU A 173 -2.90 -1.98 1.56
C LEU A 173 -2.55 -1.93 3.06
N PRO A 174 -3.38 -2.45 4.00
CA PRO A 174 -3.02 -2.48 5.42
C PRO A 174 -1.76 -3.30 5.71
N GLU A 175 -1.55 -4.40 4.97
CA GLU A 175 -0.36 -5.25 5.12
C GLU A 175 0.89 -4.56 4.61
N ILE A 176 0.81 -3.91 3.45
CA ILE A 176 1.91 -3.12 2.88
C ILE A 176 2.27 -1.96 3.79
N LYS A 177 1.27 -1.23 4.30
CA LYS A 177 1.48 -0.13 5.24
C LYS A 177 2.21 -0.61 6.48
N ALA A 178 1.74 -1.69 7.10
CA ALA A 178 2.33 -2.19 8.34
C ALA A 178 3.77 -2.68 8.14
N TYR A 179 4.07 -3.31 6.99
CA TYR A 179 5.44 -3.70 6.67
C TYR A 179 6.31 -2.47 6.37
N GLY A 180 5.80 -1.49 5.63
CA GLY A 180 6.47 -0.21 5.38
C GLY A 180 6.83 0.53 6.66
N ASP A 181 5.88 0.64 7.60
CA ASP A 181 6.11 1.21 8.93
C ASP A 181 7.21 0.45 9.70
N PHE A 182 7.17 -0.89 9.66
CA PHE A 182 8.20 -1.72 10.28
C PHE A 182 9.58 -1.46 9.67
N LEU A 183 9.70 -1.43 8.34
CA LEU A 183 10.96 -1.14 7.65
C LEU A 183 11.45 0.29 7.90
N ARG A 184 10.55 1.28 7.96
CA ARG A 184 10.89 2.67 8.27
C ARG A 184 11.52 2.80 9.66
N VAL A 185 11.03 2.05 10.64
CA VAL A 185 11.54 2.06 12.02
C VAL A 185 12.81 1.21 12.16
N THR A 186 12.82 0.01 11.57
CA THR A 186 13.92 -0.94 11.75
C THR A 186 15.10 -0.70 10.81
N GLN A 187 14.86 -0.10 9.64
CA GLN A 187 15.77 -0.05 8.50
C GLN A 187 16.24 -1.45 8.06
N ALA A 188 15.45 -2.49 8.34
CA ALA A 188 15.84 -3.87 8.08
C ALA A 188 16.04 -4.15 6.59
N ASP A 189 15.36 -3.44 5.69
CA ASP A 189 15.56 -3.50 4.24
C ASP A 189 16.95 -3.02 3.80
N GLU A 190 17.51 -2.06 4.52
CA GLU A 190 18.85 -1.51 4.26
C GLU A 190 19.94 -2.33 4.98
N ILE A 191 19.67 -2.77 6.21
CA ILE A 191 20.63 -3.52 7.05
C ILE A 191 20.72 -5.00 6.64
N LEU A 192 19.62 -5.59 6.21
CA LEU A 192 19.48 -7.02 5.89
C LEU A 192 18.98 -7.19 4.44
N PRO A 193 19.80 -6.82 3.44
CA PRO A 193 19.37 -6.83 2.05
C PRO A 193 18.97 -8.24 1.60
N GLY A 194 17.80 -8.35 0.96
CA GLY A 194 17.26 -9.61 0.45
C GLY A 194 16.54 -10.50 1.49
N VAL A 195 16.46 -10.06 2.76
CA VAL A 195 15.74 -10.80 3.79
C VAL A 195 14.25 -10.46 3.77
N ASP A 196 13.41 -11.50 3.67
CA ASP A 196 11.96 -11.36 3.77
C ASP A 196 11.49 -11.52 5.22
N LEU A 197 11.09 -10.40 5.83
CA LEU A 197 10.55 -10.35 7.20
C LEU A 197 9.02 -10.19 7.23
N ARG A 198 8.33 -10.48 6.12
CA ARG A 198 6.88 -10.32 6.06
C ARG A 198 6.15 -11.21 7.06
N LEU A 199 5.08 -10.67 7.63
CA LEU A 199 4.15 -11.34 8.54
C LEU A 199 2.76 -11.42 7.91
N SER A 200 2.01 -12.47 8.23
CA SER A 200 0.65 -12.68 7.67
C SER A 200 -0.39 -11.73 8.27
N GLU A 201 -0.14 -11.12 9.43
CA GLU A 201 -1.07 -10.17 10.04
C GLU A 201 -0.34 -8.88 10.47
N PRO A 202 -0.87 -7.69 10.10
CA PRO A 202 -0.28 -6.39 10.44
C PRO A 202 0.09 -6.22 11.92
N LYS A 203 -0.76 -6.72 12.82
CA LYS A 203 -0.59 -6.58 14.28
C LYS A 203 0.69 -7.24 14.81
N TYR A 204 1.26 -8.20 14.08
CA TYR A 204 2.44 -8.93 14.52
C TYR A 204 3.75 -8.14 14.34
N TYR A 205 3.79 -7.10 13.49
CA TYR A 205 4.98 -6.26 13.33
C TYR A 205 5.35 -5.53 14.63
N ALA A 206 4.36 -5.08 15.40
CA ALA A 206 4.59 -4.48 16.71
C ALA A 206 5.27 -5.47 17.68
N ARG A 207 4.93 -6.76 17.60
CA ARG A 207 5.57 -7.81 18.40
C ARG A 207 7.00 -8.09 17.92
N LEU A 208 7.21 -8.16 16.61
CA LEU A 208 8.55 -8.36 16.05
C LEU A 208 9.50 -7.22 16.43
N LEU A 209 9.03 -5.97 16.32
CA LEU A 209 9.80 -4.81 16.75
C LEU A 209 10.17 -4.88 18.24
N ARG A 210 9.22 -5.30 19.10
CA ARG A 210 9.51 -5.52 20.53
C ARG A 210 10.56 -6.61 20.76
N HIS A 211 10.55 -7.68 19.97
CA HIS A 211 11.58 -8.74 20.09
C HIS A 211 12.97 -8.20 19.76
N ILE A 212 13.11 -7.41 18.68
CA ILE A 212 14.38 -6.76 18.32
C ILE A 212 14.84 -5.80 19.42
N ALA A 213 13.93 -4.98 19.95
CA ALA A 213 14.24 -4.04 21.03
C ALA A 213 14.64 -4.76 22.33
N LEU A 214 13.96 -5.86 22.68
CA LEU A 214 14.30 -6.66 23.85
C LEU A 214 15.66 -7.36 23.67
N PHE A 215 15.91 -7.92 22.49
CA PHE A 215 17.21 -8.50 22.15
C PHE A 215 18.34 -7.49 22.30
N ARG A 216 18.15 -6.26 21.79
CA ARG A 216 19.12 -5.16 21.95
C ARG A 216 19.48 -4.90 23.42
N TYR A 217 18.49 -4.96 24.31
CA TYR A 217 18.67 -4.64 25.73
C TYR A 217 19.28 -5.79 26.53
N LEU A 218 18.88 -7.04 26.21
CA LEU A 218 19.33 -8.24 26.92
C LEU A 218 20.67 -8.79 26.41
N ASN A 219 21.00 -8.58 25.14
CA ASN A 219 22.21 -9.14 24.53
C ASN A 219 23.40 -8.19 24.64
N ARG A 220 23.82 -7.96 25.88
CA ARG A 220 25.00 -7.17 26.25
C ARG A 220 25.68 -7.79 27.46
N GLU A 221 27.00 -7.66 27.55
CA GLU A 221 27.69 -8.01 28.79
C GLU A 221 27.37 -6.97 29.88
N PRO A 222 27.42 -7.35 31.16
CA PRO A 222 27.24 -6.41 32.24
C PRO A 222 28.25 -5.25 32.17
N GLY A 223 27.75 -4.00 32.20
CA GLY A 223 28.57 -2.79 32.09
C GLY A 223 28.78 -2.29 30.66
N GLU A 224 28.35 -3.04 29.64
CA GLU A 224 28.37 -2.57 28.26
C GLU A 224 27.19 -1.64 27.94
N GLU A 225 27.47 -0.62 27.14
CA GLU A 225 26.44 0.18 26.51
C GLU A 225 25.62 -0.68 25.53
N PRO A 226 24.29 -0.48 25.42
CA PRO A 226 23.49 -1.19 24.45
C PRO A 226 23.99 -0.93 23.03
N ARG A 227 24.10 -1.99 22.22
CA ARG A 227 24.43 -1.91 20.78
C ARG A 227 23.66 -0.80 20.09
N THR A 228 24.23 -0.21 19.05
CA THR A 228 23.46 0.71 18.21
C THR A 228 22.27 -0.03 17.60
N TRP A 229 21.24 0.71 17.21
CA TRP A 229 20.05 0.10 16.61
C TRP A 229 20.36 -0.77 15.37
N PRO A 230 21.19 -0.31 14.40
CA PRO A 230 21.57 -1.14 13.26
C PRO A 230 22.31 -2.42 13.64
N GLU A 231 23.27 -2.33 14.56
CA GLU A 231 24.02 -3.51 15.05
C GLU A 231 23.09 -4.50 15.77
N ALA A 232 22.11 -4.00 16.52
CA ALA A 232 21.14 -4.83 17.20
C ALA A 232 20.22 -5.58 16.23
N VAL A 233 19.76 -4.93 15.16
CA VAL A 233 18.97 -5.57 14.09
C VAL A 233 19.78 -6.68 13.42
N HIS A 234 21.04 -6.41 13.07
CA HIS A 234 21.93 -7.39 12.45
C HIS A 234 22.22 -8.58 13.39
N ALA A 235 22.59 -8.29 14.64
CA ALA A 235 22.88 -9.33 15.63
C ALA A 235 21.64 -10.17 15.97
N TRP A 236 20.47 -9.54 16.09
CA TRP A 236 19.20 -10.26 16.28
C TRP A 236 18.93 -11.23 15.12
N PHE A 237 19.18 -10.78 13.90
CA PHE A 237 18.95 -11.60 12.72
C PHE A 237 19.86 -12.83 12.71
N ASP A 238 21.17 -12.65 12.90
CA ASP A 238 22.13 -13.75 12.80
C ASP A 238 22.08 -14.71 13.99
N GLN A 239 21.90 -14.20 15.21
CA GLN A 239 22.02 -15.02 16.42
C GLN A 239 20.71 -15.70 16.80
N LEU A 240 19.56 -15.15 16.42
CA LEU A 240 18.25 -15.65 16.87
C LEU A 240 17.31 -15.96 15.70
N TYR A 241 17.08 -15.02 14.79
CA TYR A 241 16.08 -15.19 13.75
C TYR A 241 16.46 -16.24 12.72
N ARG A 242 17.67 -16.14 12.14
CA ARG A 242 18.16 -17.02 11.08
C ARG A 242 18.24 -18.48 11.54
N PRO A 243 18.86 -18.84 12.69
CA PRO A 243 18.94 -20.23 13.12
C PRO A 243 17.57 -20.87 13.31
N ILE A 244 16.62 -20.16 13.94
CA ILE A 244 15.26 -20.66 14.13
C ILE A 244 14.54 -20.81 12.77
N CYS A 245 14.69 -19.85 11.87
CA CYS A 245 14.08 -19.92 10.53
C CYS A 245 14.66 -21.03 9.66
N GLU A 246 15.93 -21.38 9.83
CA GLU A 246 16.58 -22.53 9.18
C GLU A 246 16.02 -23.84 9.72
N LEU A 247 15.89 -23.99 11.05
CA LEU A 247 15.23 -25.15 11.66
C LEU A 247 13.77 -25.31 11.18
N ILE A 248 13.02 -24.20 11.11
CA ILE A 248 11.64 -24.20 10.56
C ILE A 248 11.64 -24.70 9.12
N ARG A 249 12.57 -24.21 8.28
CA ARG A 249 12.67 -24.63 6.87
C ARG A 249 12.97 -26.12 6.78
N ASP A 250 13.99 -26.58 7.48
CA ASP A 250 14.51 -27.95 7.36
C ASP A 250 13.54 -29.00 7.92
N SER A 251 12.71 -28.62 8.90
CA SER A 251 11.63 -29.49 9.41
C SER A 251 10.48 -29.73 8.43
N GLY A 252 10.34 -28.90 7.37
CA GLY A 252 9.21 -28.96 6.45
C GLY A 252 7.85 -28.57 7.06
N VAL A 253 7.81 -28.10 8.33
CA VAL A 253 6.57 -27.83 9.07
C VAL A 253 5.65 -26.81 8.38
N MET A 254 6.22 -25.90 7.58
CA MET A 254 5.48 -24.88 6.82
C MET A 254 4.42 -25.46 5.87
N ALA A 255 4.56 -26.72 5.43
CA ALA A 255 3.55 -27.40 4.61
C ALA A 255 2.16 -27.45 5.29
N HIS A 256 2.12 -27.46 6.61
CA HIS A 256 0.88 -27.48 7.40
C HIS A 256 0.27 -26.10 7.63
N PHE A 257 1.00 -25.02 7.27
CA PHE A 257 0.61 -23.63 7.52
C PHE A 257 0.69 -22.75 6.26
N PRO A 258 -0.07 -23.07 5.19
CA PRO A 258 0.05 -22.41 3.88
C PRO A 258 -0.30 -20.92 3.88
N LYS A 259 -0.98 -20.42 4.93
CA LYS A 259 -1.35 -19.00 5.08
C LYS A 259 -0.41 -18.22 6.02
N ARG A 260 0.67 -18.83 6.52
CA ARG A 260 1.60 -18.23 7.47
C ARG A 260 2.99 -18.13 6.86
N THR A 261 3.76 -17.15 7.30
CA THR A 261 5.16 -16.98 6.93
C THR A 261 6.09 -17.67 7.94
N ARG A 262 7.37 -17.85 7.57
CA ARG A 262 8.38 -18.34 8.52
C ARG A 262 8.54 -17.39 9.70
N THR A 263 8.44 -16.08 9.46
CA THR A 263 8.46 -15.03 10.49
C THR A 263 7.30 -15.20 11.48
N ASP A 264 6.10 -15.57 11.02
CA ASP A 264 4.96 -15.84 11.91
C ASP A 264 5.26 -17.00 12.85
N LEU A 265 5.83 -18.08 12.32
CA LEU A 265 6.17 -19.26 13.11
C LEU A 265 7.34 -18.99 14.05
N TYR A 266 8.35 -18.24 13.63
CA TYR A 266 9.41 -17.72 14.50
C TYR A 266 8.81 -16.95 15.68
N LEU A 267 7.89 -16.02 15.43
CA LEU A 267 7.22 -15.27 16.50
C LEU A 267 6.38 -16.16 17.40
N TRP A 268 5.69 -17.16 16.83
CA TRP A 268 4.90 -18.10 17.60
C TRP A 268 5.78 -18.93 18.54
N ILE A 269 6.89 -19.51 18.03
CA ILE A 269 7.86 -20.29 18.81
C ILE A 269 8.44 -19.42 19.92
N THR A 270 8.98 -18.25 19.59
CA THR A 270 9.60 -17.36 20.59
C THR A 270 8.61 -16.82 21.63
N THR A 271 7.32 -16.70 21.29
CA THR A 271 6.27 -16.32 22.26
C THR A 271 5.86 -17.50 23.15
N HIS A 272 5.74 -18.72 22.60
CA HIS A 272 5.20 -19.89 23.28
C HIS A 272 6.27 -20.87 23.76
N PHE A 273 7.55 -20.54 23.64
CA PHE A 273 8.68 -21.40 24.04
C PHE A 273 8.54 -21.90 25.48
N ARG A 274 8.00 -21.05 26.39
CA ARG A 274 7.71 -21.42 27.79
C ARG A 274 6.55 -22.41 27.98
N GLN A 275 5.60 -22.48 27.06
CA GLN A 275 4.41 -23.33 27.17
C GLN A 275 4.57 -24.68 26.46
N ILE A 276 5.40 -24.72 25.41
CA ILE A 276 5.61 -25.90 24.58
C ILE A 276 6.54 -26.91 25.27
N ASN A 277 7.43 -26.45 26.15
CA ASN A 277 8.36 -27.33 26.83
C ASN A 277 7.93 -27.57 28.29
N LYS A 278 7.05 -28.57 28.50
CA LYS A 278 6.61 -29.04 29.84
C LYS A 278 7.74 -29.63 30.71
N HIS A 279 8.94 -29.75 30.15
CA HIS A 279 10.17 -30.19 30.84
C HIS A 279 11.10 -29.03 31.20
N LEU A 280 10.67 -27.77 30.99
CA LEU A 280 11.35 -26.61 31.60
C LEU A 280 10.86 -26.43 33.04
N PRO A 281 11.76 -26.06 33.97
CA PRO A 281 11.42 -25.98 35.39
C PRO A 281 10.33 -24.94 35.67
N THR A 282 9.52 -25.21 36.70
CA THR A 282 8.42 -24.37 37.19
C THR A 282 8.90 -22.98 37.64
N PRO A 283 8.02 -21.97 37.77
CA PRO A 283 8.40 -20.61 38.20
C PRO A 283 9.23 -20.54 39.50
N GLU A 284 9.07 -21.52 40.39
CA GLU A 284 9.84 -21.65 41.64
C GLU A 284 11.25 -22.24 41.40
N GLU A 285 11.38 -23.25 40.54
CA GLU A 285 12.68 -23.78 40.09
C GLU A 285 13.44 -22.79 39.19
N MET A 286 12.72 -21.90 38.51
CA MET A 286 13.28 -20.74 37.82
C MET A 286 13.74 -19.64 38.78
N SER A 287 13.39 -19.66 40.07
CA SER A 287 14.05 -18.83 41.10
C SER A 287 15.44 -19.37 41.40
N GLU A 288 15.59 -20.69 41.44
CA GLU A 288 16.88 -21.37 41.68
C GLU A 288 17.79 -21.34 40.43
N VAL A 289 17.21 -21.35 39.22
CA VAL A 289 17.93 -21.07 37.96
C VAL A 289 18.17 -19.57 37.78
N ALA A 290 17.31 -18.67 38.30
CA ALA A 290 17.61 -17.24 38.40
C ALA A 290 18.72 -16.95 39.43
N ASP A 291 18.84 -17.76 40.48
CA ASP A 291 19.92 -17.69 41.45
C ASP A 291 21.22 -18.31 40.90
N ASN A 292 21.16 -19.37 40.09
CA ASN A 292 22.33 -19.90 39.36
C ASN A 292 22.74 -19.05 38.14
N LEU A 293 21.80 -18.38 37.45
CA LEU A 293 22.10 -17.39 36.41
C LEU A 293 22.62 -16.08 37.01
N LYS A 294 22.29 -15.76 38.27
CA LYS A 294 22.99 -14.73 39.05
C LYS A 294 24.45 -15.12 39.30
N ASP A 295 24.75 -16.37 39.61
CA ASP A 295 26.13 -16.82 39.87
C ASP A 295 26.98 -16.99 38.60
N ILE A 296 26.39 -17.24 37.43
CA ILE A 296 27.15 -17.41 36.17
C ILE A 296 27.27 -16.10 35.38
N TYR A 297 26.26 -15.22 35.40
CA TYR A 297 26.23 -13.99 34.59
C TYR A 297 26.22 -12.68 35.40
N LEU A 298 26.08 -12.72 36.74
CA LEU A 298 26.09 -11.52 37.60
C LEU A 298 27.15 -11.55 38.73
N ALA A 299 28.03 -12.56 38.77
CA ALA A 299 29.09 -12.69 39.78
C ALA A 299 30.05 -11.48 39.93
N PRO A 300 30.29 -10.60 38.93
CA PRO A 300 31.14 -9.41 39.16
C PRO A 300 30.44 -8.24 39.86
N PHE A 301 29.13 -8.27 40.11
CA PHE A 301 28.36 -7.08 40.55
C PHE A 301 27.93 -7.11 42.03
N TRP A 302 28.43 -8.05 42.83
CA TRP A 302 28.09 -8.15 44.26
C TRP A 302 29.29 -8.17 45.23
N ASN A 303 30.49 -7.85 44.75
CA ASN A 303 31.59 -7.43 45.62
C ASN A 303 32.02 -6.01 45.22
N GLY A 304 31.28 -5.03 45.73
CA GLY A 304 31.51 -3.59 45.55
C GLY A 304 30.31 -2.77 45.97
#